data_AF-A0A6V7KZ35-F1
#
_entry.id   AF-A0A6V7KZ35-F1
#
_cell.length_a   1.000
_cell.length_b   1.000
_cell.length_c   1.000
_cell.angle_alpha   90.00
_cell.angle_beta   90.00
_cell.angle_gamma   90.00
#
_symmetry.space_group_name_H-M   'P 1'
#
loop_
_entity.id
_entity.type
_entity.pdbx_description
1 polymer ?
#
loop_
_entity_poly.entity_id
_entity_poly.type
_entity_poly.pdbx_seq_one_letter_code
_entity_poly.pdbx_strand_id
1 'polypeptide(L)'
;MLDSMEPYMNKGGNIVDYHGADLFPERWFDIVFVLRTSNTVLYDRLRARGYLGKKLEDNIDCEIFQTILEEAKSAYENEIVHELESNTQQEIDDNVNRVCQWLEQWKKDNHVE
;
A
#
# COMPACT_ATOMS: atom_id res chain seq x y z
N MET A 1 6.71 13.54 -14.43
CA MET A 1 6.01 12.25 -14.23
C MET A 1 4.80 12.45 -13.33
N LEU A 2 4.98 13.06 -12.14
CA LEU A 2 3.87 13.43 -11.25
C LEU A 2 2.90 14.44 -11.90
N ASP A 3 3.41 15.47 -12.58
CA ASP A 3 2.58 16.47 -13.28
C ASP A 3 1.65 15.85 -14.34
N SER A 4 2.05 14.71 -14.91
CA SER A 4 1.26 13.99 -15.91
C SER A 4 0.14 13.15 -15.29
N MET A 5 0.28 12.77 -14.01
CA MET A 5 -0.72 12.01 -13.25
C MET A 5 -1.75 12.93 -12.58
N GLU A 6 -1.38 14.17 -12.29
CA GLU A 6 -2.22 15.14 -11.58
C GLU A 6 -3.63 15.33 -12.18
N PRO A 7 -3.83 15.41 -13.50
CA PRO A 7 -5.17 15.51 -14.08
C PRO A 7 -6.05 14.27 -13.84
N TYR A 8 -5.44 13.10 -13.64
CA TYR A 8 -6.15 11.86 -13.32
C TYR A 8 -6.46 11.79 -11.84
N MET A 9 -5.48 12.12 -10.99
CA MET A 9 -5.65 12.14 -9.54
C MET A 9 -6.77 13.12 -9.12
N ASN A 10 -6.84 14.29 -9.75
CA ASN A 10 -7.89 15.28 -9.50
C ASN A 10 -9.31 14.82 -9.89
N LYS A 11 -9.46 13.78 -10.74
CA LYS A 11 -10.78 13.21 -11.04
C LYS A 11 -11.29 12.28 -9.93
N GLY A 12 -10.40 11.83 -9.04
CA GLY A 12 -10.71 10.85 -8.01
C GLY A 12 -10.96 9.43 -8.55
N GLY A 13 -11.22 8.48 -7.64
CA GLY A 13 -11.53 7.10 -7.99
C GLY A 13 -10.35 6.28 -8.51
N ASN A 14 -9.12 6.70 -8.17
CA ASN A 14 -7.89 6.03 -8.61
C ASN A 14 -7.34 5.12 -7.51
N ILE A 15 -6.76 4.01 -7.91
CA ILE A 15 -5.95 3.14 -7.06
C ILE A 15 -4.52 3.22 -7.57
N VAL A 16 -3.58 3.58 -6.68
CA VAL A 16 -2.16 3.68 -6.99
C VAL A 16 -1.43 2.56 -6.25
N ASP A 17 -0.63 1.78 -6.98
CA ASP A 17 0.21 0.70 -6.44
C ASP A 17 1.68 1.04 -6.70
N TYR A 18 2.42 1.25 -5.62
CA TYR A 18 3.85 1.53 -5.66
C TYR A 18 4.53 1.07 -4.36
N HIS A 19 5.84 0.82 -4.41
CA HIS A 19 6.65 0.33 -3.30
C HIS A 19 7.34 1.47 -2.54
N GLY A 20 6.71 2.63 -2.47
CA GLY A 20 7.21 3.86 -1.85
C GLY A 20 6.08 4.87 -1.71
N ALA A 21 6.23 5.78 -0.75
CA ALA A 21 5.21 6.70 -0.28
C ALA A 21 5.65 8.17 -0.36
N ASP A 22 6.94 8.45 -0.27
CA ASP A 22 7.54 9.79 -0.16
C ASP A 22 7.42 10.66 -1.43
N LEU A 23 7.26 10.02 -2.59
CA LEU A 23 7.27 10.68 -3.89
C LEU A 23 5.96 11.43 -4.19
N PHE A 24 4.85 10.99 -3.58
CA PHE A 24 3.52 11.47 -3.96
C PHE A 24 3.04 12.58 -3.03
N PRO A 25 2.34 13.60 -3.54
CA PRO A 25 1.79 14.64 -2.68
C PRO A 25 0.67 14.11 -1.79
N GLU A 26 0.67 14.50 -0.52
CA GLU A 26 -0.34 14.13 0.49
C GLU A 26 -1.80 14.26 0.03
N ARG A 27 -2.13 15.37 -0.65
CA ARG A 27 -3.49 15.66 -1.15
C ARG A 27 -4.05 14.65 -2.17
N TRP A 28 -3.25 13.69 -2.65
CA TRP A 28 -3.68 12.72 -3.64
C TRP A 28 -4.47 11.55 -3.07
N PHE A 29 -4.37 11.29 -1.76
CA PHE A 29 -4.89 10.07 -1.17
C PHE A 29 -5.84 10.37 -0.01
N ASP A 30 -7.05 9.82 -0.12
CA ASP A 30 -8.03 9.78 0.97
C ASP A 30 -7.70 8.68 2.00
N ILE A 31 -6.94 7.66 1.60
CA ILE A 31 -6.48 6.54 2.43
C ILE A 31 -5.22 5.91 1.86
N VAL A 32 -4.37 5.37 2.74
CA VAL A 32 -3.13 4.68 2.38
C VAL A 32 -3.10 3.31 3.08
N PHE A 33 -2.89 2.25 2.30
CA PHE A 33 -2.75 0.90 2.82
C PHE A 33 -1.33 0.39 2.62
N VAL A 34 -0.66 0.02 3.71
CA VAL A 34 0.67 -0.61 3.69
C VAL A 34 0.48 -2.11 3.89
N LEU A 35 0.76 -2.88 2.85
CA LEU A 35 0.69 -4.34 2.93
C LEU A 35 1.90 -4.88 3.71
N ARG A 36 1.64 -5.70 4.72
CA ARG A 36 2.64 -6.38 5.54
C ARG A 36 2.67 -7.85 5.23
N THR A 37 3.84 -8.48 5.32
CA THR A 37 3.98 -9.92 5.12
C THR A 37 5.10 -10.45 6.00
N SER A 38 4.87 -11.58 6.65
CA SER A 38 5.88 -12.30 7.40
C SER A 38 7.10 -12.63 6.53
N ASN A 39 8.29 -12.49 7.11
CA ASN A 39 9.56 -12.63 6.39
C ASN A 39 9.73 -13.98 5.70
N THR A 40 9.25 -15.06 6.31
CA THR A 40 9.32 -16.40 5.72
C THR A 40 8.48 -16.52 4.46
N VAL A 41 7.24 -16.03 4.49
CA VAL A 41 6.34 -16.02 3.34
C VAL A 41 6.86 -15.09 2.24
N LEU A 42 7.36 -13.90 2.62
CA LEU A 42 7.94 -12.95 1.68
C LEU A 42 9.19 -13.53 0.99
N TYR A 43 10.06 -14.20 1.75
CA TYR A 43 11.25 -14.88 1.22
C TYR A 43 10.89 -15.89 0.15
N ASP A 44 9.93 -16.78 0.44
CA ASP A 44 9.50 -17.81 -0.50
C ASP A 44 8.89 -17.21 -1.78
N ARG A 45 8.09 -16.14 -1.65
CA ARG A 45 7.51 -15.41 -2.79
C ARG A 45 8.58 -14.75 -3.65
N LEU A 46 9.54 -14.05 -3.07
CA LEU A 46 10.62 -13.39 -3.80
C LEU A 46 11.53 -14.40 -4.50
N ARG A 47 11.86 -15.50 -3.81
CA ARG A 47 12.65 -16.59 -4.37
C ARG A 47 11.92 -17.27 -5.54
N ALA A 48 10.62 -17.51 -5.42
CA ALA A 48 9.79 -18.04 -6.51
C ALA A 48 9.73 -17.10 -7.72
N ARG A 49 9.85 -15.79 -7.51
CA ARG A 49 9.99 -14.76 -8.57
C ARG A 49 11.41 -14.68 -9.16
N GLY A 50 12.34 -15.52 -8.73
CA GLY A 50 13.71 -15.59 -9.23
C GLY A 50 14.66 -14.55 -8.63
N TYR A 51 14.30 -13.92 -7.51
CA TYR A 51 15.20 -13.01 -6.80
C TYR A 51 16.25 -13.85 -6.07
N LEU A 52 17.52 -13.45 -6.18
CA LEU A 52 18.66 -14.17 -5.63
C LEU A 52 19.69 -13.20 -5.03
N GLY A 53 20.48 -13.72 -4.09
CA GLY A 53 21.58 -13.01 -3.44
C GLY A 53 21.13 -11.70 -2.81
N LYS A 54 21.95 -10.66 -2.97
CA LYS A 54 21.77 -9.37 -2.31
C LYS A 54 20.39 -8.74 -2.54
N LYS A 55 19.82 -8.83 -3.74
CA LYS A 55 18.49 -8.24 -4.03
C LYS A 55 17.41 -8.86 -3.15
N LEU A 56 17.48 -10.16 -2.90
CA LEU A 56 16.52 -10.83 -2.04
C LEU A 56 16.72 -10.39 -0.59
N GLU A 57 17.96 -10.38 -0.10
CA GLU A 57 18.32 -9.94 1.25
C GLU A 57 17.87 -8.50 1.51
N ASP A 58 18.19 -7.57 0.59
CA ASP A 58 17.81 -6.15 0.69
C ASP A 58 16.27 -5.96 0.81
N ASN A 59 15.47 -6.77 0.09
CA ASN A 59 14.00 -6.69 0.16
C ASN A 59 13.44 -7.27 1.47
N ILE A 60 14.06 -8.33 1.99
CA ILE A 60 13.66 -8.92 3.27
C ILE A 60 14.02 -7.98 4.42
N ASP A 61 15.22 -7.39 4.39
CA ASP A 61 15.64 -6.40 5.38
C ASP A 61 14.71 -5.18 5.36
N CYS A 62 14.31 -4.70 4.18
CA CYS A 62 13.34 -3.60 4.04
C CYS A 62 12.02 -3.89 4.78
N GLU A 63 11.47 -5.11 4.65
CA GLU A 63 10.26 -5.52 5.38
C GLU A 63 10.51 -5.65 6.89
N ILE A 64 11.66 -6.22 7.30
CA ILE A 64 12.05 -6.36 8.71
C ILE A 64 12.12 -4.99 9.40
N PHE A 65 12.76 -4.02 8.74
CA PHE A 65 12.91 -2.66 9.24
C PHE A 65 11.66 -1.79 9.06
N GLN A 66 10.60 -2.35 8.47
CA GLN A 66 9.33 -1.67 8.24
C GLN A 66 9.51 -0.35 7.47
N THR A 67 10.49 -0.30 6.57
CA THR A 67 10.91 0.96 5.94
C THR A 67 9.76 1.66 5.22
N ILE A 68 8.95 0.91 4.47
CA ILE A 68 7.80 1.47 3.74
C ILE A 68 6.69 1.95 4.69
N LEU A 69 6.49 1.27 5.82
CA LEU A 69 5.50 1.69 6.81
C LEU A 69 5.89 3.02 7.46
N GLU A 70 7.15 3.14 7.90
CA GLU A 70 7.67 4.36 8.50
C GLU A 70 7.68 5.50 7.49
N GLU A 71 8.00 5.22 6.23
CA GLU A 71 7.92 6.19 5.14
C GLU A 71 6.49 6.69 4.93
N ALA A 72 5.51 5.79 4.88
CA ALA A 72 4.09 6.17 4.76
C ALA A 72 3.61 6.99 5.97
N LYS A 73 3.97 6.61 7.19
CA LYS A 73 3.62 7.36 8.41
C LYS A 73 4.30 8.72 8.52
N SER A 74 5.46 8.89 7.89
CA SER A 74 6.16 10.16 7.83
C SER A 74 5.68 11.06 6.69
N ALA A 75 5.13 10.46 5.62
CA ALA A 75 4.67 11.16 4.42
C ALA A 75 3.18 11.54 4.49
N TYR A 76 2.37 10.86 5.30
CA TYR A 76 0.91 11.08 5.39
C TYR A 76 0.44 11.17 6.84
N GLU A 77 -0.78 11.67 7.04
CA GLU A 77 -1.42 11.65 8.36
C GLU A 77 -1.61 10.21 8.85
N ASN A 78 -1.17 9.93 10.08
CA ASN A 78 -1.25 8.59 10.67
C ASN A 78 -2.68 8.01 10.71
N GLU A 79 -3.70 8.86 10.70
CA GLU A 79 -5.11 8.45 10.73
C GLU A 79 -5.57 7.79 9.42
N ILE A 80 -4.94 8.14 8.29
CA ILE A 80 -5.27 7.58 6.98
C ILE A 80 -4.34 6.43 6.57
N VAL A 81 -3.29 6.15 7.34
CA VAL A 81 -2.33 5.07 7.08
C VAL A 81 -2.74 3.81 7.84
N HIS A 82 -3.02 2.73 7.11
CA HIS A 82 -3.44 1.46 7.69
C HIS A 82 -2.59 0.30 7.21
N GLU A 83 -2.26 -0.59 8.13
CA GLU A 83 -1.54 -1.82 7.84
C GLU A 83 -2.53 -2.95 7.50
N LEU A 84 -2.20 -3.74 6.49
CA LEU A 84 -2.96 -4.93 6.09
C LEU A 84 -2.03 -6.14 5.97
N GLU A 85 -2.29 -7.19 6.73
CA GLU A 85 -1.58 -8.46 6.62
C GLU A 85 -1.93 -9.15 5.30
N SER A 86 -0.93 -9.68 4.60
CA SER A 86 -1.11 -10.27 3.25
C SER A 86 -0.29 -11.56 3.08
N ASN A 87 -0.36 -12.45 4.07
CA ASN A 87 0.37 -13.71 4.12
C ASN A 87 -0.36 -14.84 3.39
N THR A 88 -1.68 -14.89 3.53
CA THR A 88 -2.53 -15.98 3.03
C THR A 88 -3.55 -15.50 2.01
N GLN A 89 -4.13 -16.42 1.23
CA GLN A 89 -5.20 -16.07 0.30
C GLN A 89 -6.44 -15.54 1.02
N GLN A 90 -6.76 -16.09 2.21
CA GLN A 90 -7.86 -15.61 3.03
C GLN A 90 -7.65 -14.15 3.45
N GLU A 91 -6.44 -13.79 3.88
CA GLU A 91 -6.11 -12.39 4.21
C GLU A 91 -6.24 -11.46 3.01
N ILE A 92 -5.89 -11.91 1.80
CA ILE A 92 -6.11 -11.13 0.58
C ILE A 92 -7.61 -10.87 0.36
N ASP A 93 -8.45 -11.91 0.49
CA ASP A 93 -9.89 -11.78 0.31
C ASP A 93 -10.51 -10.86 1.38
N ASP A 94 -10.05 -10.97 2.64
CA ASP A 94 -10.46 -10.11 3.75
C ASP A 94 -10.04 -8.65 3.53
N ASN A 95 -8.83 -8.42 3.01
CA ASN A 95 -8.33 -7.09 2.67
C ASN A 95 -9.17 -6.44 1.56
N VAL A 96 -9.52 -7.19 0.51
CA VAL A 96 -10.40 -6.69 -0.55
C VAL A 96 -11.75 -6.29 0.04
N ASN A 97 -12.34 -7.12 0.89
CA ASN A 97 -13.61 -6.81 1.56
C ASN A 97 -13.50 -5.54 2.40
N ARG A 98 -12.42 -5.38 3.16
CA ARG A 98 -12.17 -4.20 4.00
C ARG A 98 -12.04 -2.92 3.17
N VAL A 99 -11.29 -2.95 2.07
CA VAL A 99 -11.13 -1.79 1.17
C VAL A 99 -12.47 -1.43 0.51
N CYS A 100 -13.23 -2.43 0.06
CA CYS A 100 -14.56 -2.21 -0.51
C CYS A 100 -15.54 -1.58 0.48
N GLN A 101 -15.58 -2.09 1.72
CA GLN A 101 -16.42 -1.53 2.79
C GLN A 101 -16.03 -0.09 3.12
N TRP A 102 -14.73 0.20 3.20
CA TRP A 102 -14.25 1.55 3.41
C TRP A 102 -14.68 2.48 2.27
N LEU A 103 -14.53 2.03 1.02
CA LEU A 103 -14.93 2.82 -0.16
C LEU A 103 -16.43 3.13 -0.16
N GLU A 104 -17.28 2.15 0.18
CA GLU A 104 -18.72 2.35 0.31
C GLU A 104 -19.06 3.37 1.39
N GLN A 105 -18.36 3.33 2.52
CA GLN A 105 -18.57 4.28 3.62
C GLN A 105 -18.09 5.68 3.24
N TRP A 106 -16.89 5.80 2.66
CA TRP A 106 -16.33 7.07 2.19
C TRP A 106 -17.25 7.75 1.18
N LYS A 107 -17.85 6.98 0.25
CA LYS A 107 -18.84 7.49 -0.71
C LYS A 107 -20.07 8.08 -0.02
N LYS A 108 -20.61 7.40 0.99
CA LYS A 108 -21.77 7.90 1.77
C LYS A 108 -21.42 9.18 2.51
N ASP A 109 -20.26 9.24 3.15
CA ASP A 109 -19.83 10.39 3.96
C ASP A 109 -19.56 11.62 3.06
N ASN A 110 -19.05 11.40 1.86
CA ASN A 110 -18.74 12.46 0.89
C ASN A 110 -19.88 12.74 -0.11
N HIS A 111 -21.04 12.09 0.04
CA HIS A 111 -22.21 12.26 -0.83
C HIS A 111 -21.91 12.02 -2.32
N VAL A 112 -21.01 11.06 -2.60
CA VAL A 112 -20.63 10.66 -3.96
C VAL A 112 -21.38 9.38 -4.30
N GLU A 113 -22.28 9.42 -5.29
CA GLU A 113 -22.98 8.24 -5.84
C GLU A 113 -22.04 7.36 -6.68
#